data_AF-A0A7X9HVH5-F1
#
_entry.id   AF-A0A7X9HVH5-F1
#
_cell.length_a   1.000
_cell.length_b   1.000
_cell.length_c   1.000
_cell.angle_alpha   90.00
_cell.angle_beta   90.00
_cell.angle_gamma   90.00
#
_symmetry.space_group_name_H-M   'P 1'
#
loop_
_entity.id
_entity.type
_entity.pdbx_description
1 polymer ?
#
loop_
_entity_poly.entity_id
_entity_poly.type
_entity_poly.pdbx_seq_one_letter_code
_entity_poly.pdbx_strand_id
1 'polypeptide(L)'
;MAEQSKWLQRDGYKAIFEEARKQKPFCSMAINWCYNEPWKTAANNSIISYPNIPKAGYYAVTNSLRPILANARIPKFLWYSGEQFTMELWLLNDSTKGYPNFTIKAYIEIAEEDVLITEWKTGFITANQNKKGPGISYLLPDANTDRIRIKLKCMENDKYSS
;
A
#
# COMPACT_ATOMS: atom_id res chain seq x y z
N MET A 1 8.29 -21.76 -3.41
CA MET A 1 9.32 -20.88 -2.79
C MET A 1 9.47 -19.56 -3.54
N ALA A 2 9.78 -19.57 -4.84
CA ALA A 2 10.01 -18.33 -5.62
C ALA A 2 8.82 -17.35 -5.64
N GLU A 3 7.58 -17.82 -5.82
CA GLU A 3 6.39 -16.95 -5.83
C GLU A 3 6.15 -16.25 -4.48
N GLN A 4 6.38 -16.96 -3.37
CA GLN A 4 6.25 -16.38 -2.03
C GLN A 4 7.34 -15.32 -1.78
N SER A 5 8.57 -15.55 -2.26
CA SER A 5 9.63 -14.53 -2.21
C SER A 5 9.29 -13.28 -3.02
N LYS A 6 8.71 -13.44 -4.23
CA LYS A 6 8.26 -12.30 -5.05
C LYS A 6 7.16 -11.51 -4.35
N TRP A 7 6.19 -12.20 -3.75
CA TRP A 7 5.10 -11.59 -2.99
C TRP A 7 5.62 -10.81 -1.78
N LEU A 8 6.49 -11.43 -0.97
CA LEU A 8 7.10 -10.80 0.20
C LEU A 8 7.91 -9.57 -0.19
N GLN A 9 8.73 -9.66 -1.25
CA GLN A 9 9.49 -8.52 -1.76
C GLN A 9 8.57 -7.37 -2.18
N ARG A 10 7.52 -7.68 -2.95
CA ARG A 10 6.54 -6.71 -3.45
C ARG A 10 5.86 -5.95 -2.31
N ASP A 11 5.30 -6.68 -1.34
CA ASP A 11 4.51 -6.08 -0.26
C ASP A 11 5.42 -5.41 0.78
N GLY A 12 6.62 -5.94 1.01
CA GLY A 12 7.63 -5.31 1.85
C GLY A 12 8.07 -3.94 1.30
N TYR A 13 8.37 -3.85 0.00
CA TYR A 13 8.70 -2.55 -0.60
C TYR A 13 7.52 -1.57 -0.59
N LYS A 14 6.31 -2.05 -0.92
CA LYS A 14 5.10 -1.23 -0.81
C LYS A 14 4.99 -0.58 0.58
N ALA A 15 5.09 -1.40 1.63
CA ALA A 15 4.98 -0.95 3.01
C ALA A 15 6.06 0.09 3.37
N ILE A 16 7.33 -0.15 3.02
CA ILE A 16 8.44 0.76 3.36
C ILE A 16 8.25 2.14 2.71
N PHE A 17 7.96 2.19 1.41
CA PHE A 17 7.82 3.46 0.69
C PHE A 17 6.59 4.24 1.15
N GLU A 18 5.46 3.57 1.36
CA GLU A 18 4.23 4.22 1.81
C GLU A 18 4.35 4.71 3.25
N GLU A 19 5.02 3.95 4.13
CA GLU A 19 5.24 4.37 5.52
C GLU A 19 6.21 5.55 5.62
N ALA A 20 7.31 5.53 4.85
CA ALA A 20 8.24 6.66 4.79
C ALA A 20 7.54 7.96 4.38
N ARG A 21 6.64 7.91 3.37
CA ARG A 21 5.84 9.07 2.95
C ARG A 21 4.98 9.61 4.08
N LYS A 22 4.28 8.76 4.83
CA LYS A 22 3.41 9.20 5.96
C LYS A 22 4.16 9.97 7.03
N GLN A 23 5.44 9.67 7.25
CA GLN A 23 6.27 10.28 8.28
C GLN A 23 6.79 11.67 7.93
N LYS A 24 6.45 12.22 6.77
CA LYS A 24 6.75 13.61 6.42
C LYS A 24 6.21 14.58 7.49
N PRO A 25 6.99 15.61 7.92
CA PRO A 25 8.30 16.01 7.40
C PRO A 25 9.51 15.31 8.04
N PHE A 26 9.31 14.45 9.04
CA PHE A 26 10.40 13.79 9.77
C PHE A 26 11.19 12.81 8.89
N CYS A 27 10.50 12.06 8.04
CA CYS A 27 11.13 11.33 6.94
C CYS A 27 11.03 12.16 5.66
N SER A 28 12.18 12.57 5.12
CA SER A 28 12.24 13.39 3.91
C SER A 28 12.48 12.57 2.63
N MET A 29 12.93 11.31 2.76
CA MET A 29 13.30 10.49 1.61
C MET A 29 13.37 9.00 1.98
N ALA A 30 12.97 8.14 1.03
CA ALA A 30 13.28 6.72 1.03
C ALA A 30 13.95 6.36 -0.31
N ILE A 31 15.08 5.66 -0.26
CA ILE A 31 15.80 5.16 -1.42
C ILE A 31 15.88 3.64 -1.32
N ASN A 32 15.63 2.97 -2.44
CA ASN A 32 15.72 1.52 -2.50
C ASN A 32 17.19 1.09 -2.62
N TRP A 33 17.60 0.12 -1.79
CA TRP A 33 18.88 -0.57 -1.96
C TRP A 33 18.62 -2.00 -2.46
N CYS A 34 18.96 -2.36 -3.70
CA CYS A 34 19.51 -1.53 -4.78
C CYS A 34 18.50 -1.40 -5.93
N TYR A 35 18.70 -0.45 -6.83
CA TYR A 35 17.78 -0.27 -7.95
C TYR A 35 17.83 -1.45 -8.93
N ASN A 36 19.02 -1.77 -9.42
CA ASN A 36 19.24 -2.80 -10.43
C ASN A 36 20.46 -3.69 -10.14
N GLU A 37 20.59 -4.78 -10.89
CA GLU A 37 21.75 -5.67 -10.86
C GLU A 37 22.69 -5.44 -12.07
N PRO A 38 24.02 -5.37 -11.86
CA PRO A 38 24.99 -5.26 -12.95
C PRO A 38 25.27 -6.56 -13.71
N TRP A 39 24.90 -7.72 -13.15
CA TRP A 39 25.03 -9.06 -13.77
C TRP A 39 23.92 -9.99 -13.25
N LYS A 40 23.79 -11.20 -13.80
CA LYS A 40 22.80 -12.19 -13.32
C LYS A 40 23.10 -12.60 -11.88
N THR A 41 22.17 -12.37 -10.96
CA THR A 41 22.32 -12.76 -9.55
C THR A 41 21.32 -13.84 -9.14
N ALA A 42 21.70 -14.71 -8.20
CA ALA A 42 20.80 -15.72 -7.66
C ALA A 42 19.79 -15.14 -6.65
N ALA A 43 20.23 -14.17 -5.84
CA ALA A 43 19.40 -13.46 -4.87
C ALA A 43 19.94 -12.04 -4.66
N ASN A 44 19.05 -11.05 -4.69
CA ASN A 44 19.35 -9.65 -4.40
C ASN A 44 18.04 -8.89 -4.13
N ASN A 45 18.15 -7.74 -3.46
CA ASN A 45 17.10 -6.76 -3.20
C ASN A 45 16.85 -5.83 -4.40
N SER A 46 17.42 -6.11 -5.57
CA SER A 46 17.13 -5.28 -6.74
C SER A 46 15.64 -5.31 -7.09
N ILE A 47 15.13 -4.20 -7.61
CA ILE A 47 13.79 -4.15 -8.19
C ILE A 47 13.81 -4.35 -9.71
N ILE A 48 14.99 -4.30 -10.34
CA ILE A 48 15.23 -4.63 -11.74
C ILE A 48 16.39 -5.64 -11.83
N SER A 49 16.13 -6.83 -12.36
CA SER A 49 17.18 -7.82 -12.62
C SER A 49 17.93 -7.52 -13.91
N TYR A 50 19.19 -7.92 -13.97
CA TYR A 50 19.96 -7.92 -15.22
C TYR A 50 19.29 -8.84 -16.27
N PRO A 51 19.24 -8.47 -17.56
CA PRO A 51 19.80 -7.26 -18.13
C PRO A 51 18.93 -6.01 -17.99
N ASN A 52 17.60 -6.12 -17.86
CA ASN A 52 16.65 -5.01 -17.65
C ASN A 52 15.23 -5.58 -17.41
N ILE A 53 15.09 -6.50 -16.45
CA ILE A 53 13.84 -7.23 -16.20
C ILE A 53 13.19 -6.67 -14.92
N PRO A 54 12.09 -5.91 -15.01
CA PRO A 54 11.38 -5.41 -13.83
C PRO A 54 10.84 -6.56 -12.98
N LYS A 55 11.10 -6.51 -11.67
CA LYS A 55 10.50 -7.43 -10.70
C LYS A 55 9.18 -6.88 -10.18
N ALA A 56 8.41 -7.71 -9.48
CA ALA A 56 7.18 -7.27 -8.81
C ALA A 56 7.41 -6.06 -7.88
N GLY A 57 8.57 -6.00 -7.22
CA GLY A 57 8.99 -4.86 -6.41
C GLY A 57 9.05 -3.54 -7.17
N TYR A 58 9.43 -3.53 -8.46
CA TYR A 58 9.47 -2.31 -9.27
C TYR A 58 8.08 -1.67 -9.36
N TYR A 59 7.09 -2.46 -9.77
CA TYR A 59 5.71 -1.99 -9.91
C TYR A 59 5.09 -1.60 -8.56
N ALA A 60 5.41 -2.31 -7.48
CA ALA A 60 4.98 -1.94 -6.14
C ALA A 60 5.51 -0.55 -5.75
N VAL A 61 6.82 -0.32 -5.90
CA VAL A 61 7.44 0.98 -5.63
C VAL A 61 6.84 2.07 -6.51
N THR A 62 6.67 1.83 -7.82
CA THR A 62 6.02 2.80 -8.73
C THR A 62 4.62 3.17 -8.27
N ASN A 63 3.80 2.20 -7.88
CA ASN A 63 2.44 2.44 -7.38
C ASN A 63 2.44 3.19 -6.04
N SER A 64 3.36 2.84 -5.14
CA SER A 64 3.54 3.50 -3.85
C SER A 64 4.08 4.92 -3.95
N LEU A 65 4.64 5.31 -5.09
CA LEU A 65 5.17 6.66 -5.37
C LEU A 65 4.21 7.53 -6.19
N ARG A 66 2.97 7.10 -6.43
CA ARG A 66 1.98 7.94 -7.12
C ARG A 66 1.77 9.26 -6.34
N PRO A 67 1.64 10.41 -7.05
CA PRO A 67 1.51 11.71 -6.40
C PRO A 67 0.34 11.78 -5.42
N ILE A 68 -0.80 11.19 -5.79
CA ILE A 68 -1.97 10.99 -4.93
C ILE A 68 -2.19 9.49 -4.74
N LEU A 69 -2.38 9.06 -3.49
CA LEU A 69 -2.60 7.66 -3.15
C LEU A 69 -3.53 7.50 -1.95
N ALA A 70 -4.66 6.81 -2.14
CA ALA A 70 -5.41 6.23 -1.02
C ALA A 70 -4.58 5.05 -0.47
N ASN A 71 -4.36 5.03 0.84
CA ASN A 71 -3.44 4.10 1.47
C ASN A 71 -4.05 3.45 2.71
N ALA A 72 -3.74 2.16 2.91
CA ALA A 72 -4.05 1.42 4.13
C ALA A 72 -2.73 1.11 4.83
N ARG A 73 -2.56 1.62 6.05
CA ARG A 73 -1.46 1.26 6.94
C ARG A 73 -1.89 0.04 7.75
N ILE A 74 -1.26 -1.10 7.46
CA ILE A 74 -1.50 -2.35 8.17
C ILE A 74 -0.27 -2.62 9.05
N PRO A 75 -0.42 -2.77 10.38
CA PRO A 75 0.71 -2.78 11.31
C PRO A 75 1.55 -4.06 11.26
N LYS A 76 1.00 -5.15 10.72
CA LYS A 76 1.68 -6.44 10.63
C LYS A 76 1.22 -7.24 9.41
N PHE A 77 2.06 -8.19 9.01
CA PHE A 77 1.85 -9.00 7.81
C PHE A 77 1.02 -10.28 8.04
N LEU A 78 1.07 -10.84 9.26
CA LEU A 78 0.40 -12.10 9.61
C LEU A 78 -0.76 -11.86 10.56
N TRP A 79 -1.90 -12.45 10.24
CA TRP A 79 -3.17 -12.38 10.98
C TRP A 79 -3.77 -13.77 11.10
N TYR A 80 -4.60 -13.99 12.13
CA TYR A 80 -5.25 -15.28 12.38
C TYR A 80 -6.77 -15.13 12.44
N SER A 81 -7.51 -16.21 12.14
CA SER A 81 -8.96 -16.28 12.37
C SER A 81 -9.31 -15.89 13.80
N GLY A 82 -10.38 -15.12 13.99
CA GLY A 82 -10.82 -14.61 15.29
C GLY A 82 -9.96 -13.47 15.85
N GLU A 83 -8.89 -13.06 15.16
CA GLU A 83 -8.13 -11.87 15.53
C GLU A 83 -8.85 -10.58 15.08
N GLN A 84 -8.68 -9.53 15.88
CA GLN A 84 -9.10 -8.18 15.51
C GLN A 84 -8.12 -7.59 14.48
N PHE A 85 -8.45 -7.71 13.19
CA PHE A 85 -7.72 -7.01 12.14
C PHE A 85 -7.82 -5.50 12.33
N THR A 86 -6.68 -4.81 12.25
CA THR A 86 -6.62 -3.36 12.37
C THR A 86 -5.87 -2.72 11.22
N MET A 87 -6.34 -1.57 10.78
CA MET A 87 -5.64 -0.73 9.82
C MET A 87 -6.00 0.74 9.99
N GLU A 88 -5.18 1.62 9.44
CA GLU A 88 -5.47 3.06 9.37
C GLU A 88 -5.59 3.48 7.90
N LEU A 89 -6.62 4.25 7.57
CA LEU A 89 -6.67 4.90 6.27
C LEU A 89 -5.79 6.14 6.24
N TRP A 90 -5.18 6.38 5.09
CA TRP A 90 -4.36 7.54 4.81
C TRP A 90 -4.64 8.03 3.39
N LEU A 91 -4.55 9.33 3.19
CA LEU A 91 -4.48 9.93 1.86
C LEU A 91 -3.12 10.61 1.74
N LEU A 92 -2.30 10.13 0.81
CA LEU A 92 -0.98 10.71 0.54
C LEU A 92 -1.09 11.70 -0.62
N ASN A 93 -0.55 12.91 -0.45
CA ASN A 93 -0.50 13.93 -1.50
C ASN A 93 0.88 14.60 -1.55
N ASP A 94 1.69 14.20 -2.52
CA ASP A 94 2.97 14.85 -2.86
C ASP A 94 2.86 15.77 -4.08
N SER A 95 1.64 16.02 -4.57
CA SER A 95 1.42 16.94 -5.68
C SER A 95 1.49 18.40 -5.22
N THR A 96 1.73 19.30 -6.17
CA THR A 96 1.75 20.75 -5.94
C THR A 96 0.36 21.37 -5.77
N LYS A 97 -0.71 20.55 -5.78
CA LYS A 97 -2.11 20.99 -5.70
C LYS A 97 -2.79 20.43 -4.46
N GLY A 98 -3.66 21.23 -3.87
CA GLY A 98 -4.65 20.75 -2.90
C GLY A 98 -5.88 20.19 -3.60
N TYR A 99 -6.63 19.33 -2.92
CA TYR A 99 -7.87 18.75 -3.43
C TYR A 99 -9.01 18.95 -2.44
N PRO A 100 -10.22 19.26 -2.92
CA PRO A 100 -11.33 19.66 -2.05
C PRO A 100 -11.88 18.52 -1.19
N ASN A 101 -12.08 17.35 -1.76
CA ASN A 101 -12.57 16.16 -1.08
C ASN A 101 -12.45 14.95 -2.01
N PHE A 102 -12.19 13.78 -1.43
CA PHE A 102 -12.39 12.48 -2.06
C PHE A 102 -13.27 11.61 -1.18
N THR A 103 -13.91 10.63 -1.79
CA THR A 103 -14.64 9.57 -1.12
C THR A 103 -13.87 8.27 -1.33
N ILE A 104 -13.32 7.72 -0.25
CA ILE A 104 -12.55 6.48 -0.26
C ILE A 104 -13.41 5.38 0.37
N LYS A 105 -13.69 4.34 -0.39
CA LYS A 105 -14.33 3.11 0.12
C LYS A 105 -13.27 2.05 0.36
N ALA A 106 -13.24 1.51 1.57
CA ALA A 106 -12.32 0.44 1.93
C ALA A 106 -13.07 -0.89 1.97
N TYR A 107 -12.53 -1.88 1.28
CA TYR A 107 -13.04 -3.25 1.24
C TYR A 107 -12.00 -4.20 1.78
N ILE A 108 -12.45 -5.21 2.51
CA ILE A 108 -11.67 -6.39 2.87
C ILE A 108 -12.17 -7.56 2.04
N GLU A 109 -11.26 -8.18 1.29
CA GLU A 109 -11.51 -9.40 0.52
C GLU A 109 -11.00 -10.59 1.34
N ILE A 110 -11.90 -11.52 1.68
CA ILE A 110 -11.60 -12.77 2.39
C ILE A 110 -12.32 -13.90 1.65
N ALA A 111 -11.60 -14.97 1.29
CA ALA A 111 -12.17 -16.11 0.56
C ALA A 111 -13.00 -15.70 -0.69
N GLU A 112 -12.47 -14.73 -1.46
CA GLU A 112 -13.10 -14.16 -2.67
C GLU A 112 -14.37 -13.31 -2.44
N GLU A 113 -14.75 -13.06 -1.18
CA GLU A 113 -15.85 -12.18 -0.83
C GLU A 113 -15.35 -10.79 -0.45
N ASP A 114 -15.86 -9.76 -1.13
CA ASP A 114 -15.57 -8.35 -0.83
C ASP A 114 -16.58 -7.78 0.17
N VAL A 115 -16.10 -7.39 1.35
CA VAL A 115 -16.91 -6.72 2.37
C VAL A 115 -16.50 -5.25 2.47
N LEU A 116 -17.46 -4.34 2.27
CA LEU A 116 -17.25 -2.91 2.55
C LEU A 116 -17.14 -2.70 4.06
N ILE A 117 -15.98 -2.22 4.51
CA ILE A 117 -15.70 -2.00 5.94
C ILE A 117 -15.84 -0.54 6.36
N THR A 118 -15.60 0.41 5.44
CA THR A 118 -15.87 1.82 5.72
C THR A 118 -15.95 2.67 4.45
N GLU A 119 -16.55 3.84 4.60
CA GLU A 119 -16.47 4.96 3.64
C GLU A 119 -15.89 6.17 4.36
N TRP A 120 -14.86 6.77 3.77
CA TRP A 120 -14.19 7.95 4.31
C TRP A 120 -14.26 9.12 3.32
N LYS A 121 -14.88 10.22 3.76
CA LYS A 121 -14.79 11.52 3.09
C LYS A 121 -13.56 12.25 3.60
N THR A 122 -12.57 12.45 2.73
CA THR A 122 -11.26 12.94 3.14
C THR A 122 -11.28 14.40 3.56
N GLY A 123 -12.27 15.17 3.12
CA GLY A 123 -12.26 16.63 3.17
C GLY A 123 -11.06 17.22 2.40
N PHE A 124 -10.80 18.50 2.63
CA PHE A 124 -9.70 19.19 1.96
C PHE A 124 -8.36 18.58 2.37
N ILE A 125 -7.51 18.33 1.37
CA ILE A 125 -6.10 17.97 1.54
C ILE A 125 -5.24 19.03 0.88
N THR A 126 -4.32 19.61 1.65
CA THR A 126 -3.40 20.64 1.15
C THR A 126 -2.36 20.02 0.23
N ALA A 127 -1.82 20.83 -0.69
CA ALA A 127 -0.68 20.45 -1.51
C ALA A 127 0.47 19.93 -0.65
N ASN A 128 1.15 18.87 -1.13
CA ASN A 128 2.36 18.33 -0.52
C ASN A 128 2.23 17.86 0.94
N GLN A 129 1.01 17.52 1.39
CA GLN A 129 0.69 17.09 2.75
C GLN A 129 0.00 15.72 2.75
N ASN A 130 0.22 14.93 3.80
CA ASN A 130 -0.44 13.64 3.98
C ASN A 130 -1.51 13.77 5.07
N LYS A 131 -2.63 13.06 4.88
CA LYS A 131 -3.77 13.13 5.80
C LYS A 131 -4.06 11.76 6.39
N LYS A 132 -4.00 11.67 7.71
CA LYS A 132 -4.48 10.51 8.47
C LYS A 132 -6.01 10.49 8.43
N GLY A 133 -6.56 9.34 8.08
CA GLY A 133 -7.98 9.04 8.08
C GLY A 133 -8.37 8.21 9.31
N PRO A 134 -9.56 7.57 9.28
CA PRO A 134 -10.03 6.74 10.38
C PRO A 134 -9.17 5.49 10.58
N GLY A 135 -9.06 5.06 11.84
CA GLY A 135 -8.65 3.71 12.21
C GLY A 135 -9.83 2.76 12.07
N ILE A 136 -9.56 1.55 11.60
CA ILE A 136 -10.57 0.52 11.34
C ILE A 136 -10.17 -0.73 12.11
N SER A 137 -11.20 -1.39 12.63
CA SER A 137 -11.10 -2.62 13.38
C SER A 137 -12.15 -3.58 12.85
N TYR A 138 -11.75 -4.77 12.42
CA TYR A 138 -12.62 -5.78 11.83
C TYR A 138 -12.29 -7.15 12.41
N LEU A 139 -13.29 -7.88 12.93
CA LEU A 139 -13.08 -9.22 13.47
C LEU A 139 -12.96 -10.19 12.30
N LEU A 140 -11.81 -10.86 12.18
CA LEU A 140 -11.60 -11.80 11.09
C LEU A 140 -12.48 -13.05 11.28
N PRO A 141 -13.33 -13.39 10.31
CA PRO A 141 -14.10 -14.62 10.38
C PRO A 141 -13.19 -15.82 10.28
N ASP A 142 -13.69 -16.98 10.70
CA ASP A 142 -13.03 -18.23 10.36
C ASP A 142 -13.24 -18.51 8.87
N ALA A 143 -12.15 -18.54 8.11
CA ALA A 143 -12.18 -18.68 6.65
C ALA A 143 -11.00 -19.54 6.19
N ASN A 144 -11.27 -20.43 5.24
CA ASN A 144 -10.25 -21.30 4.67
C ASN A 144 -9.45 -20.57 3.57
N THR A 145 -8.65 -19.57 3.96
CA THR A 145 -7.78 -18.78 3.08
C THR A 145 -6.44 -18.48 3.76
N ASP A 146 -5.37 -18.38 2.98
CA ASP A 146 -4.05 -17.96 3.44
C ASP A 146 -3.82 -16.44 3.29
N ARG A 147 -4.82 -15.71 2.75
CA ARG A 147 -4.70 -14.31 2.36
C ARG A 147 -5.95 -13.49 2.66
N ILE A 148 -5.67 -12.23 2.95
CA ILE A 148 -6.63 -11.13 3.03
C ILE A 148 -6.11 -10.05 2.08
N ARG A 149 -7.01 -9.41 1.33
CA ARG A 149 -6.66 -8.27 0.47
C ARG A 149 -7.47 -7.05 0.87
N ILE A 150 -6.80 -5.93 1.07
CA ILE A 150 -7.46 -4.64 1.26
C ILE A 150 -7.50 -3.93 -0.08
N LYS A 151 -8.70 -3.48 -0.46
CA LYS A 151 -8.92 -2.66 -1.67
C LYS A 151 -9.45 -1.29 -1.23
N LEU A 152 -8.79 -0.24 -1.66
CA LEU A 152 -9.22 1.14 -1.43
C LEU A 152 -9.66 1.73 -2.76
N LYS A 153 -10.93 2.10 -2.88
CA LYS A 153 -11.47 2.70 -4.10
C LYS A 153 -11.74 4.18 -3.89
N CYS A 154 -11.10 5.03 -4.67
CA CYS A 154 -11.44 6.45 -4.75
C CYS A 154 -12.58 6.63 -5.76
N MET A 155 -13.72 7.13 -5.30
CA MET A 155 -14.93 7.20 -6.12
C MET A 155 -14.83 8.24 -7.23
N GLU A 156 -14.08 9.31 -7.01
CA GLU A 156 -13.92 10.41 -7.97
C GLU A 156 -12.84 10.14 -9.01
N ASN A 157 -11.82 9.34 -8.69
CA ASN A 157 -10.76 9.00 -9.63
C ASN A 157 -10.07 7.68 -9.27
N ASP A 158 -10.30 6.65 -10.09
CA ASP A 158 -9.79 5.31 -9.84
C ASP A 158 -8.25 5.23 -9.86
N LYS A 159 -7.55 6.20 -10.46
CA LYS A 159 -6.07 6.26 -10.43
C LYS A 159 -5.52 6.47 -9.02
N TYR A 160 -6.35 6.94 -8.08
CA TYR A 160 -5.98 7.17 -6.69
C TYR A 160 -6.32 5.97 -5.79
N SER A 161 -7.04 4.97 -6.31
CA SER A 161 -7.35 3.70 -5.66
C SER A 161 -6.08 2.87 -5.40
N SER A 162 -6.08 2.00 -4.39
CA SER A 162 -4.97 1.10 -4.03
C SER A 162 -5.42 -0.32 -3.72
#